data_AF-A0A4P9Z561-F1
#
_entry.id   AF-A0A4P9Z561-F1
#
_cell.length_a   1.000
_cell.length_b   1.000
_cell.length_c   1.000
_cell.angle_alpha   90.00
_cell.angle_beta   90.00
_cell.angle_gamma   90.00
#
_symmetry.space_group_name_H-M   'P 1'
#
loop_
_entity.id
_entity.type
_entity.pdbx_description
1 polymer ?
#
loop_
_entity_poly.entity_id
_entity_poly.type
_entity_poly.pdbx_seq_one_letter_code
_entity_poly.pdbx_strand_id
1 'polypeptide(L)' 'DERNPAPWGRIPDPEDIFGSVQLKEGAIVPRSFQPMPTHRMVSSNGLFRLSDTLHAALLE' A
#
# COMPACT_ATOMS: atom_id res chain seq x y z
N ASP A 1 0.12 -2.17 -4.01
CA ASP A 1 1.41 -2.05 -4.69
C ASP A 1 1.17 -2.09 -6.19
N GLU A 2 1.65 -1.09 -6.95
CA GLU A 2 1.45 -1.06 -8.40
C GLU A 2 2.30 -2.05 -9.17
N ARG A 3 3.31 -2.68 -8.55
CA ARG A 3 4.06 -3.76 -9.18
C ARG A 3 3.17 -4.98 -9.48
N ASN A 4 2.16 -5.23 -8.64
CA ASN A 4 1.23 -6.36 -8.78
C ASN A 4 -0.21 -5.92 -8.43
N PRO A 5 -0.91 -5.24 -9.35
CA PRO A 5 -2.29 -4.80 -9.11
C PRO A 5 -3.23 -5.99 -8.90
N ALA A 6 -4.11 -5.90 -7.91
CA ALA A 6 -5.07 -6.96 -7.66
C ALA A 6 -6.08 -7.09 -8.81
N PRO A 7 -6.54 -8.32 -9.12
CA PRO A 7 -7.66 -8.53 -10.02
C PRO A 7 -8.91 -7.77 -9.57
N TRP A 8 -9.78 -7.43 -10.51
CA TRP A 8 -11.03 -6.74 -10.20
C TRP A 8 -11.86 -7.50 -9.16
N GLY A 9 -12.34 -6.78 -8.13
CA GLY A 9 -13.12 -7.37 -7.04
C GLY A 9 -12.31 -8.20 -6.04
N ARG A 10 -10.98 -8.15 -6.09
CA ARG A 10 -10.09 -8.86 -5.16
C ARG A 10 -9.27 -7.90 -4.31
N ILE A 11 -9.00 -8.33 -3.08
CA ILE A 11 -7.98 -7.73 -2.22
C ILE A 11 -6.61 -8.26 -2.71
N PRO A 12 -5.56 -7.43 -2.78
CA PRO A 12 -4.20 -7.89 -3.09
C PRO A 12 -3.71 -8.94 -2.10
N ASP A 13 -2.66 -9.68 -2.49
CA ASP A 13 -1.98 -10.57 -1.56
C ASP A 13 -1.35 -9.77 -0.41
N PRO A 14 -1.23 -10.35 0.80
CA PRO A 14 -0.68 -9.64 1.96
C PRO A 14 0.74 -9.08 1.74
N GLU A 15 1.52 -9.62 0.81
CA GLU A 15 2.85 -9.07 0.50
C GLU A 15 2.81 -7.82 -0.37
N ASP A 16 1.68 -7.52 -1.02
CA ASP A 16 1.47 -6.35 -1.90
C ASP A 16 0.69 -5.21 -1.21
N ILE A 17 0.36 -5.38 0.07
CA ILE A 17 -0.25 -4.38 0.95
C ILE A 17 0.86 -3.83 1.85
N PHE A 18 1.27 -2.56 1.71
CA PHE A 18 2.37 -2.01 2.52
C PHE A 18 1.94 -1.67 3.96
N GLY A 19 0.66 -1.40 4.18
CA GLY A 19 0.12 -1.11 5.49
C GLY A 19 -1.34 -0.69 5.45
N SER A 20 -1.85 -0.25 6.59
CA SER A 20 -3.22 0.21 6.78
C SER A 20 -3.24 1.44 7.68
N VAL A 21 -4.26 2.27 7.51
CA VAL A 21 -4.56 3.40 8.39
C VAL A 21 -6.01 3.28 8.86
N GLN A 22 -6.30 3.81 10.04
CA GLN A 22 -7.68 3.86 10.53
C GLN A 22 -8.40 5.06 9.93
N LEU A 23 -9.60 4.83 9.40
CA LEU A 23 -10.55 5.88 9.07
C LEU A 23 -11.58 6.00 10.18
N LYS A 24 -11.86 7.24 10.61
CA LYS A 24 -12.94 7.57 11.52
C LYS A 24 -13.65 8.81 10.99
N GLU A 25 -14.97 8.71 10.82
CA GLU A 25 -15.81 9.83 10.31
C GLU A 25 -15.28 10.41 8.98
N GLY A 26 -14.79 9.55 8.09
CA GLY A 26 -14.27 9.94 6.77
C GLY A 26 -12.86 10.56 6.79
N ALA A 27 -12.23 10.71 7.96
CA ALA A 27 -10.88 11.22 8.10
C ALA A 27 -9.88 10.13 8.53
N ILE A 28 -8.63 10.25 8.09
CA ILE A 28 -7.53 9.41 8.58
C ILE A 28 -7.21 9.81 10.02
N VAL A 29 -7.19 8.84 10.92
CA VAL A 29 -6.77 9.05 12.31
C VAL A 29 -5.23 9.22 12.34
N PRO A 30 -4.70 10.33 12.86
CA PRO A 30 -3.26 10.53 12.96
C PRO A 30 -2.57 9.42 13.74
N ARG A 31 -1.35 9.04 13.32
CA ARG A 31 -0.53 7.98 13.95
C ARG A 31 -1.19 6.60 14.03
N SER A 32 -2.20 6.33 13.19
CA SER A 32 -2.86 5.02 13.10
C SER A 32 -2.24 4.08 12.07
N PHE A 33 -1.16 4.49 11.40
CA PHE A 33 -0.49 3.67 10.42
C PHE A 33 0.04 2.38 11.06
N GLN A 34 -0.34 1.26 10.47
CA GLN A 34 0.14 -0.07 10.84
C GLN A 34 0.78 -0.71 9.61
N PRO A 35 2.09 -1.06 9.65
CA PRO A 35 2.74 -1.75 8.56
C PRO A 35 2.21 -3.17 8.45
N MET A 36 2.13 -3.69 7.22
CA MET A 36 1.79 -5.10 7.00
C MET A 36 3.04 -5.97 7.22
N PRO A 37 3.04 -6.92 8.17
CA PRO A 37 4.24 -7.68 8.52
C PRO A 37 4.83 -8.50 7.37
N THR A 38 3.99 -8.86 6.38
CA THR A 38 4.36 -9.69 5.23
C THR A 38 4.73 -8.87 4.00
N HIS A 39 4.62 -7.54 4.04
CA HIS A 39 4.95 -6.71 2.88
C HIS A 39 6.42 -6.88 2.49
N ARG A 40 6.69 -7.00 1.19
CA ARG A 40 8.04 -7.14 0.66
C ARG A 40 8.41 -5.95 -0.21
N MET A 41 9.56 -5.33 0.05
CA MET A 41 10.10 -4.31 -0.87
C MET A 41 10.49 -4.91 -2.21
N VAL A 42 11.00 -6.14 -2.25
CA VAL A 42 11.36 -6.88 -3.47
C VAL A 42 10.74 -8.26 -3.43
N SER A 43 10.07 -8.66 -4.51
CA SER A 43 9.46 -9.98 -4.69
C SER A 43 9.76 -10.52 -6.08
N SER A 44 9.21 -11.69 -6.44
CA SER A 44 9.28 -12.21 -7.81
C SER A 44 8.63 -11.28 -8.84
N ASN A 45 7.74 -10.38 -8.40
CA ASN A 45 7.07 -9.40 -9.27
C ASN A 45 7.93 -8.14 -9.50
N GLY A 46 9.12 -8.04 -8.89
CA GLY A 46 10.04 -6.91 -9.06
C GLY A 46 10.16 -6.03 -7.81
N LEU A 47 10.48 -4.76 -7.98
CA LEU A 47 10.59 -3.76 -6.89
C LEU A 47 9.21 -3.15 -6.57
N PHE A 48 8.94 -2.89 -5.29
CA PHE A 48 7.74 -2.22 -4.81
C PHE A 48 7.50 -0.89 -5.56
N ARG A 49 6.24 -0.64 -5.94
CA ARG A 49 5.84 0.60 -6.60
C ARG A 49 4.65 1.24 -5.89
N LEU A 50 4.82 2.51 -5.54
CA LEU A 50 3.72 3.40 -5.20
C LEU A 50 2.93 3.74 -6.45
N SER A 51 1.67 4.13 -6.25
CA SER A 51 0.90 4.75 -7.32
C SER A 51 1.44 6.10 -7.71
N ASP A 52 1.19 6.52 -8.94
CA ASP A 52 1.68 7.81 -9.46
C ASP A 52 1.36 8.97 -8.50
N THR A 53 0.15 8.99 -7.93
CA THR A 53 -0.27 9.99 -6.94
C THR A 53 0.54 9.92 -5.64
N LEU A 54 0.74 8.72 -5.09
CA LEU A 54 1.49 8.55 -3.84
C LEU A 54 2.99 8.76 -4.03
N HIS A 55 3.52 8.42 -5.20
CA HIS A 55 4.89 8.67 -5.58
C HIS A 55 5.14 10.18 -5.67
N ALA A 56 4.28 10.91 -6.37
CA ALA A 56 4.38 12.37 -6.46
C ALA A 56 4.38 13.02 -5.06
N ALA A 57 3.45 12.60 -4.19
CA ALA A 57 3.36 13.11 -2.81
C ALA A 57 4.58 12.79 -1.93
N LEU A 58 5.41 11.81 -2.30
CA LEU A 58 6.66 11.48 -1.58
C LEU A 58 7.84 12.37 -2.02
N LEU A 59 7.79 12.91 -3.23
CA LEU A 59 8.86 13.72 -3.81
C LEU A 59 8.76 15.21 -3.47
N GLU A 60 7.61 15.66 -2.96
CA GLU A 60 7.34 17.01 -2.45
C GLU A 60 7.83 17.18 -1.00
#